data_AF-A0A960F107-F1
#
_entry.id   AF-A0A960F107-F1
#
_cell.length_a   1.000
_cell.length_b   1.000
_cell.length_c   1.000
_cell.angle_alpha   90.00
_cell.angle_beta   90.00
_cell.angle_gamma   90.00
#
_symmetry.space_group_name_H-M   'P 1'
#
loop_
_entity.id
_entity.type
_entity.pdbx_description
1 polymer ?
#
loop_
_entity_poly.entity_id
_entity_poly.type
_entity_poly.pdbx_seq_one_letter_code
_entity_poly.pdbx_strand_id
1 'polypeptide(L)'
;MTTVPLPDDHLACYGCGVAVPTPADPSLVVVADVLPRGIAPGVAPPPHARARQVSFTRCPSCAAARTHAEQMVAERPRLAQRLGPDSAVHRVECGLLALAAVGARVGDEDPSDLVEWLAAPGAAARWLARLSPFVSEGAALATCAPHPWAHLTDEQRTACLTARGRALRARLARSAPPVAVASPSHGGCLMCGVAAVSVPAVDVERDGGPLSTAQRVWRPVTTTVAALGGRPSPALLAGHLCPACADATDAVGAVGPTAMERAVRAHLGLGLGLDAAPLDGLKGWVALGRREPNPEPWDHCDLSALS
;
A
#
# COMPACT_ATOMS: atom_id res chain seq x y z
N MET A 1 7.96 -27.33 -11.96
CA MET A 1 6.87 -26.87 -12.84
C MET A 1 6.61 -27.94 -13.88
N THR A 2 5.36 -28.31 -14.14
CA THR A 2 5.03 -29.38 -15.09
C THR A 2 4.26 -28.81 -16.28
N THR A 3 4.67 -29.17 -17.49
CA THR A 3 3.97 -28.82 -18.74
C THR A 3 3.81 -30.07 -19.60
N VAL A 4 2.81 -30.07 -20.47
CA VAL A 4 2.58 -31.11 -21.48
C VAL A 4 2.48 -30.47 -22.87
N PRO A 5 2.67 -31.24 -23.96
CA PRO A 5 2.41 -30.74 -25.30
C PRO A 5 0.99 -30.18 -25.43
N LEU A 6 0.84 -29.03 -26.09
CA LEU A 6 -0.46 -28.48 -26.42
C LEU A 6 -1.07 -29.35 -27.56
N PRO A 7 -2.28 -29.91 -27.39
CA PRO A 7 -2.92 -30.67 -28.46
C PRO A 7 -3.17 -29.83 -29.70
N ASP A 8 -3.24 -30.48 -30.86
CA ASP A 8 -3.69 -29.84 -32.09
C ASP A 8 -5.10 -29.27 -31.90
N ASP A 9 -5.41 -28.18 -32.62
CA ASP A 9 -6.68 -27.46 -32.54
C ASP A 9 -7.02 -26.88 -31.16
N HIS A 10 -6.07 -26.81 -30.23
CA HIS A 10 -6.24 -26.19 -28.91
C HIS A 10 -5.39 -24.93 -28.76
N LEU A 11 -5.86 -24.02 -27.91
CA LEU A 11 -5.11 -22.87 -27.40
C LEU A 11 -4.89 -23.03 -25.90
N ALA A 12 -3.75 -22.56 -25.40
CA ALA A 12 -3.53 -22.49 -23.95
C ALA A 12 -4.44 -21.42 -23.32
N CYS A 13 -4.97 -21.71 -22.13
CA CYS A 13 -5.71 -20.74 -21.35
C CYS A 13 -4.78 -19.61 -20.88
N TYR A 14 -5.14 -18.37 -21.20
CA TYR A 14 -4.45 -17.13 -20.88
C TYR A 14 -4.10 -16.97 -19.39
N GLY A 15 -4.98 -17.48 -18.51
CA GLY A 15 -4.84 -17.44 -17.06
C GLY A 15 -4.11 -18.67 -16.52
N CYS A 16 -4.79 -19.81 -16.44
CA CYS A 16 -4.30 -21.00 -15.75
C CYS A 16 -3.48 -21.98 -16.61
N GLY A 17 -3.36 -21.74 -17.92
CA GLY A 17 -2.49 -22.48 -18.82
C GLY A 17 -3.03 -23.79 -19.39
N VAL A 18 -4.20 -24.29 -18.96
CA VAL A 18 -4.76 -25.54 -19.48
C VAL A 18 -5.09 -25.44 -20.98
N ALA A 19 -5.04 -26.56 -21.70
CA ALA A 19 -5.51 -26.62 -23.09
C ALA A 19 -7.03 -26.39 -23.14
N VAL A 20 -7.47 -25.59 -24.11
CA VAL A 20 -8.88 -25.30 -24.40
C VAL A 20 -9.08 -25.43 -25.90
N PRO A 21 -10.14 -26.11 -26.38
CA PRO A 21 -10.43 -26.16 -27.80
C PRO A 21 -10.47 -24.75 -28.41
N THR A 22 -9.91 -24.60 -29.61
CA THR A 22 -9.91 -23.30 -30.30
C THR A 22 -11.36 -22.85 -30.51
N PRO A 23 -11.75 -21.67 -30.02
CA PRO A 23 -13.12 -21.19 -30.16
C PRO A 23 -13.43 -20.89 -31.63
N ALA A 24 -14.66 -21.19 -32.05
CA ALA A 24 -15.15 -20.82 -33.38
C ALA A 24 -15.30 -19.30 -33.55
N ASP A 25 -15.57 -18.58 -32.45
CA ASP A 25 -15.63 -17.13 -32.42
C ASP A 25 -14.22 -16.52 -32.19
N PRO A 26 -13.66 -15.80 -33.18
CA PRO A 26 -12.35 -15.17 -33.05
C PRO A 26 -12.27 -14.11 -31.95
N SER A 27 -13.39 -13.54 -31.50
CA SER A 27 -13.41 -12.54 -30.42
C SER A 27 -12.99 -13.11 -29.06
N LEU A 28 -13.06 -14.44 -28.91
CA LEU A 28 -12.63 -15.18 -27.72
C LEU A 28 -11.13 -15.53 -27.75
N VAL A 29 -10.44 -15.22 -28.85
CA VAL A 29 -9.00 -15.40 -29.00
C VAL A 29 -8.28 -14.14 -28.50
N VAL A 30 -7.39 -14.32 -27.52
CA VAL A 30 -6.53 -13.26 -27.01
C VAL A 30 -5.17 -13.38 -27.68
N VAL A 31 -4.78 -12.36 -28.42
CA VAL A 31 -3.45 -12.30 -29.04
C VAL A 31 -2.50 -11.50 -28.16
N ALA A 32 -1.31 -12.03 -27.92
CA ALA A 32 -0.26 -11.32 -27.22
C ALA A 32 1.04 -11.32 -28.01
N ASP A 33 1.76 -10.22 -27.92
CA ASP A 33 3.10 -10.09 -28.49
C ASP A 33 4.13 -10.74 -27.58
N VAL A 34 4.99 -11.55 -28.19
CA VAL A 34 6.04 -12.31 -27.54
C VAL A 34 7.36 -12.00 -28.23
N LEU A 35 8.31 -11.46 -27.48
CA LEU A 35 9.67 -11.26 -27.94
C LEU A 35 10.47 -12.56 -27.80
N PRO A 36 11.34 -12.87 -28.78
CA PRO A 36 12.17 -14.07 -28.75
C PRO A 36 13.12 -14.10 -27.52
N ARG A 37 13.52 -15.32 -27.12
CA ARG A 37 14.48 -15.53 -26.03
C ARG A 37 15.82 -14.83 -26.30
N GLY A 38 16.52 -14.42 -25.24
CA GLY A 38 17.89 -13.91 -25.31
C GLY A 38 18.03 -12.40 -25.09
N ILE A 39 16.93 -11.68 -24.88
CA ILE A 39 16.95 -10.29 -24.44
C ILE A 39 16.80 -10.30 -22.91
N ALA A 40 17.87 -9.95 -22.20
CA ALA A 40 17.80 -9.86 -20.74
C ALA A 40 16.83 -8.75 -20.31
N PRO A 41 16.13 -8.90 -19.16
CA PRO A 41 15.30 -7.83 -18.62
C PRO A 41 16.10 -6.52 -18.49
N GLY A 42 15.56 -5.42 -19.01
CA GLY A 42 16.22 -4.11 -19.03
C GLY A 42 17.17 -3.86 -20.21
N VAL A 43 17.40 -4.85 -21.08
CA VAL A 43 18.12 -4.66 -22.33
C VAL A 43 17.14 -4.29 -23.44
N ALA A 44 17.43 -3.22 -24.18
CA ALA A 44 16.62 -2.85 -25.33
C ALA A 44 16.63 -4.00 -26.36
N PRO A 45 15.46 -4.43 -26.86
CA PRO A 45 15.42 -5.42 -27.93
C PRO A 45 16.22 -4.90 -29.13
N PRO A 46 16.93 -5.77 -29.86
CA PRO A 46 17.54 -5.41 -31.13
C PRO A 46 16.50 -4.73 -32.03
N PRO A 47 16.88 -3.75 -32.86
CA PRO A 47 15.94 -3.04 -33.75
C PRO A 47 15.13 -3.95 -34.69
N HIS A 48 15.60 -5.18 -34.89
CA HIS A 48 15.01 -6.17 -35.79
C HIS A 48 14.31 -7.33 -35.07
N ALA A 49 14.25 -7.33 -33.73
CA ALA A 49 13.52 -8.33 -32.98
C ALA A 49 12.01 -8.12 -33.22
N ARG A 50 11.46 -8.84 -34.19
CA ARG A 50 10.02 -8.82 -34.46
C ARG A 50 9.31 -9.59 -33.35
N ALA A 51 8.36 -8.93 -32.68
CA ALA A 51 7.43 -9.62 -31.82
C ALA A 51 6.68 -10.68 -32.63
N ARG A 52 6.57 -11.88 -32.06
CA ARG A 52 5.71 -12.94 -32.56
C ARG A 52 4.37 -12.84 -31.86
N GLN A 53 3.29 -12.84 -32.63
CA GLN A 53 1.95 -12.94 -32.08
C GLN A 53 1.66 -14.39 -31.67
N VAL A 54 1.15 -14.55 -30.45
CA VAL A 54 0.76 -15.84 -29.88
C VAL A 54 -0.69 -15.74 -29.44
N SER A 55 -1.49 -16.72 -29.88
CA SER A 55 -2.92 -16.79 -29.57
C SER A 55 -3.16 -17.61 -28.31
N PHE A 56 -4.08 -17.12 -27.49
CA PHE A 56 -4.58 -17.75 -26.29
C PHE A 56 -6.10 -17.72 -26.31
N THR A 57 -6.73 -18.46 -25.41
CA THR A 57 -8.15 -18.28 -25.09
C THR A 57 -8.34 -18.34 -23.58
N ARG A 58 -9.57 -18.39 -23.08
CA ARG A 58 -9.87 -18.58 -21.65
C ARG A 58 -10.67 -19.85 -21.46
N CYS A 59 -10.26 -20.69 -20.50
CA CYS A 59 -11.13 -21.76 -20.04
C CYS A 59 -12.34 -21.17 -19.29
N PRO A 60 -13.44 -21.92 -19.09
CA PRO A 60 -14.67 -21.40 -18.47
C PRO A 60 -14.45 -20.70 -17.12
N SER A 61 -13.57 -21.22 -16.26
CA SER A 61 -13.29 -20.61 -14.96
C SER A 61 -12.53 -19.28 -15.07
N CYS A 62 -11.56 -19.18 -15.98
CA CYS A 62 -10.84 -17.93 -16.21
C CYS A 62 -11.72 -16.89 -16.95
N ALA A 63 -12.65 -17.34 -17.80
CA ALA A 63 -13.65 -16.49 -18.42
C ALA A 63 -14.63 -15.92 -17.38
N ALA A 64 -15.11 -16.74 -16.45
CA ALA A 64 -15.96 -16.29 -15.35
C ALA A 64 -15.25 -15.25 -14.45
N ALA A 65 -13.95 -15.46 -14.16
CA ALA A 65 -13.16 -14.47 -13.42
C ALA A 65 -13.04 -13.12 -14.17
N ARG A 66 -12.90 -13.15 -15.50
CA ARG A 66 -12.91 -11.94 -16.34
C ARG A 66 -14.25 -11.21 -16.26
N THR A 67 -15.36 -11.92 -16.45
CA THR A 67 -16.71 -11.34 -16.36
C THR A 67 -16.98 -10.77 -14.97
N HIS A 68 -16.53 -11.45 -13.91
CA HIS A 68 -16.66 -10.94 -12.55
C HIS A 68 -15.85 -9.66 -12.34
N ALA A 69 -14.62 -9.58 -12.88
CA ALA A 69 -13.83 -8.35 -12.85
C ALA A 69 -14.52 -7.19 -13.58
N GLU A 70 -15.17 -7.45 -14.72
CA GLU A 70 -15.94 -6.46 -15.47
C GLU A 70 -17.11 -5.91 -14.64
N GLN A 71 -17.86 -6.80 -13.97
CA GLN A 71 -18.96 -6.44 -13.07
C GLN A 71 -18.47 -5.58 -11.90
N MET A 72 -17.42 -6.03 -11.19
CA MET A 72 -16.85 -5.31 -10.05
C MET A 72 -16.40 -3.87 -10.40
N VAL A 73 -15.85 -3.69 -11.60
CA VAL A 73 -15.41 -2.37 -12.11
C VAL A 73 -16.60 -1.52 -12.54
N ALA A 74 -17.61 -2.10 -13.20
CA ALA A 74 -18.83 -1.39 -13.59
C ALA A 74 -19.59 -0.83 -12.37
N GLU A 75 -19.63 -1.58 -11.27
CA GLU A 75 -20.22 -1.15 -9.99
C GLU A 75 -19.43 -0.05 -9.28
N ARG A 76 -18.16 0.19 -9.68
CA ARG A 76 -17.27 1.16 -9.01
C ARG A 76 -16.61 2.10 -10.02
N PRO A 77 -17.35 3.06 -10.60
CA PRO A 77 -16.84 3.96 -11.65
C PRO A 77 -15.57 4.73 -11.27
N ARG A 78 -15.38 5.06 -9.99
CA ARG A 78 -14.16 5.73 -9.49
C ARG A 78 -12.89 4.93 -9.74
N LEU A 79 -12.96 3.59 -9.72
CA LEU A 79 -11.82 2.74 -10.01
C LEU A 79 -11.42 2.82 -11.49
N ALA A 80 -12.41 2.78 -12.39
CA ALA A 80 -12.21 2.95 -13.83
C ALA A 80 -11.71 4.36 -14.18
N GLN A 81 -12.23 5.41 -13.53
CA GLN A 81 -11.74 6.78 -13.72
C GLN A 81 -10.26 6.93 -13.35
N ARG A 82 -9.82 6.27 -12.27
CA ARG A 82 -8.44 6.37 -11.78
C ARG A 82 -7.44 5.59 -12.63
N LEU A 83 -7.83 4.42 -13.14
CA LEU A 83 -6.89 3.49 -13.79
C LEU A 83 -7.09 3.38 -15.31
N GLY A 84 -8.22 3.86 -15.83
CA GLY A 84 -8.75 3.48 -17.13
C GLY A 84 -9.60 2.20 -17.02
N PRO A 85 -10.67 2.06 -17.82
CA PRO A 85 -11.60 0.92 -17.72
C PRO A 85 -10.90 -0.42 -17.96
N ASP A 86 -10.15 -0.57 -19.05
CA ASP A 86 -9.49 -1.83 -19.41
C ASP A 86 -8.42 -2.23 -18.39
N SER A 87 -7.63 -1.26 -17.94
CA SER A 87 -6.61 -1.44 -16.91
C SER A 87 -7.22 -1.84 -15.56
N ALA A 88 -8.34 -1.24 -15.17
CA ALA A 88 -9.05 -1.61 -13.95
C ALA A 88 -9.53 -3.06 -14.02
N VAL A 89 -10.20 -3.45 -15.10
CA VAL A 89 -10.68 -4.83 -15.28
C VAL A 89 -9.51 -5.80 -15.30
N HIS A 90 -8.44 -5.49 -16.02
CA HIS A 90 -7.24 -6.32 -16.07
C HIS A 90 -6.63 -6.55 -14.69
N ARG A 91 -6.48 -5.50 -13.87
CA ARG A 91 -5.88 -5.61 -12.53
C ARG A 91 -6.79 -6.38 -11.57
N VAL A 92 -8.11 -6.18 -11.64
CA VAL A 92 -9.07 -6.95 -10.85
C VAL A 92 -9.07 -8.43 -11.28
N GLU A 93 -9.07 -8.72 -12.59
CA GLU A 93 -8.94 -10.08 -13.14
C GLU A 93 -7.66 -10.75 -12.63
N CYS A 94 -6.51 -10.05 -12.68
CA CYS A 94 -5.27 -10.58 -12.12
C CYS A 94 -5.41 -10.89 -10.63
N GLY A 95 -6.03 -10.02 -9.84
CA GLY A 95 -6.28 -10.28 -8.41
C GLY A 95 -7.14 -11.53 -8.16
N LEU A 96 -8.22 -11.70 -8.94
CA LEU A 96 -9.08 -12.89 -8.87
C LEU A 96 -8.33 -14.17 -9.27
N LEU A 97 -7.49 -14.09 -10.30
CA LEU A 97 -6.64 -15.20 -10.73
C LEU A 97 -5.57 -15.57 -9.68
N ALA A 98 -5.04 -14.59 -8.92
CA ALA A 98 -4.16 -14.85 -7.79
C ALA A 98 -4.85 -15.67 -6.69
N LEU A 99 -6.12 -15.38 -6.40
CA LEU A 99 -6.93 -16.14 -5.45
C LEU A 99 -7.19 -17.56 -5.96
N ALA A 100 -7.58 -17.70 -7.23
CA ALA A 100 -7.80 -19.01 -7.86
C ALA A 100 -6.53 -19.89 -7.87
N ALA A 101 -5.36 -19.29 -8.11
CA ALA A 101 -4.07 -19.97 -8.13
C ALA A 101 -3.70 -20.65 -6.79
N VAL A 102 -4.21 -20.10 -5.68
CA VAL A 102 -3.99 -20.65 -4.32
C VAL A 102 -5.22 -21.36 -3.75
N GLY A 103 -6.22 -21.66 -4.60
CA GLY A 103 -7.43 -22.36 -4.20
C GLY A 103 -8.34 -21.56 -3.24
N ALA A 104 -8.17 -20.24 -3.17
CA ALA A 104 -9.05 -19.39 -2.39
C ALA A 104 -10.40 -19.24 -3.10
N ARG A 105 -11.49 -19.28 -2.32
CA ARG A 105 -12.82 -18.91 -2.80
C ARG A 105 -12.85 -17.39 -3.02
N VAL A 106 -13.35 -16.99 -4.17
CA VAL A 106 -13.74 -15.60 -4.44
C VAL A 106 -15.06 -15.35 -3.71
N GLY A 107 -15.13 -14.27 -2.94
CA GLY A 107 -16.31 -13.83 -2.21
C GLY A 107 -16.56 -12.35 -2.42
N ASP A 108 -16.85 -11.63 -1.34
CA ASP A 108 -17.07 -10.18 -1.37
C ASP A 108 -15.74 -9.44 -1.19
N GLU A 109 -14.76 -9.68 -2.07
CA GLU A 109 -13.52 -8.91 -2.05
C GLU A 109 -13.77 -7.45 -2.45
N ASP A 110 -13.09 -6.51 -1.81
CA ASP A 110 -13.02 -5.14 -2.30
C ASP A 110 -12.11 -5.09 -3.53
N PRO A 111 -12.58 -4.61 -4.70
CA PRO A 111 -11.74 -4.45 -5.89
C PRO A 111 -10.47 -3.63 -5.63
N SER A 112 -10.51 -2.70 -4.67
CA SER A 112 -9.34 -1.92 -4.27
C SER A 112 -8.25 -2.81 -3.65
N ASP A 113 -8.63 -3.77 -2.80
CA ASP A 113 -7.69 -4.73 -2.20
C ASP A 113 -7.12 -5.70 -3.25
N LEU A 114 -7.96 -6.14 -4.19
CA LEU A 114 -7.52 -6.98 -5.31
C LEU A 114 -6.45 -6.25 -6.14
N VAL A 115 -6.69 -4.98 -6.45
CA VAL A 115 -5.76 -4.15 -7.22
C VAL A 115 -4.47 -3.86 -6.46
N GLU A 116 -4.56 -3.51 -5.18
CA GLU A 116 -3.41 -3.10 -4.37
C GLU A 116 -2.50 -4.26 -4.03
N TRP A 117 -3.06 -5.39 -3.57
CA TRP A 117 -2.28 -6.48 -2.99
C TRP A 117 -2.10 -7.66 -3.94
N LEU A 118 -3.10 -7.97 -4.77
CA LEU A 118 -3.17 -9.23 -5.51
C LEU A 118 -2.91 -9.10 -7.01
N ALA A 119 -3.07 -7.91 -7.60
CA ALA A 119 -2.93 -7.74 -9.05
C ALA A 119 -1.52 -8.08 -9.56
N ALA A 120 -0.46 -7.64 -8.88
CA ALA A 120 0.92 -7.93 -9.26
C ALA A 120 1.27 -9.44 -9.17
N PRO A 121 1.08 -10.13 -8.03
CA PRO A 121 1.33 -11.58 -7.98
C PRO A 121 0.39 -12.37 -8.89
N GLY A 122 -0.85 -11.90 -9.08
CA GLY A 122 -1.79 -12.48 -10.03
C GLY A 122 -1.33 -12.37 -11.48
N ALA A 123 -0.80 -11.21 -11.88
CA ALA A 123 -0.22 -11.02 -13.20
C ALA A 123 0.96 -11.98 -13.42
N ALA A 124 1.84 -12.12 -12.42
CA ALA A 124 2.98 -13.04 -12.46
C ALA A 124 2.56 -14.53 -12.48
N ALA A 125 1.42 -14.89 -11.89
CA ALA A 125 0.90 -16.26 -11.85
C ALA A 125 0.27 -16.70 -13.19
N ARG A 126 -0.07 -15.76 -14.07
CA ARG A 126 -0.74 -16.11 -15.33
C ARG A 126 0.18 -16.89 -16.28
N TRP A 127 -0.40 -17.81 -17.04
CA TRP A 127 0.32 -18.56 -18.07
C TRP A 127 1.00 -17.63 -19.08
N LEU A 128 0.32 -16.53 -19.45
CA LEU A 128 0.91 -15.51 -20.32
C LEU A 128 2.24 -14.96 -19.80
N ALA A 129 2.42 -14.80 -18.48
CA ALA A 129 3.63 -14.21 -17.91
C ALA A 129 4.89 -15.06 -18.18
N ARG A 130 4.72 -16.34 -18.54
CA ARG A 130 5.81 -17.20 -18.99
C ARG A 130 6.28 -16.91 -20.41
N LEU A 131 5.46 -16.21 -21.20
CA LEU A 131 5.65 -16.03 -22.64
C LEU A 131 5.78 -14.57 -23.04
N SER A 132 5.15 -13.64 -22.32
CA SER A 132 5.10 -12.22 -22.67
C SER A 132 5.54 -11.33 -21.49
N PRO A 133 6.30 -10.25 -21.74
CA PRO A 133 6.82 -9.84 -23.05
C PRO A 133 7.98 -10.73 -23.54
N PHE A 134 8.62 -11.48 -22.65
CA PHE A 134 9.73 -12.38 -22.98
C PHE A 134 9.40 -13.83 -22.62
N VAL A 135 9.81 -14.76 -23.47
CA VAL A 135 9.69 -16.19 -23.18
C VAL A 135 10.66 -16.58 -22.06
N SER A 136 10.10 -16.96 -20.92
CA SER A 136 10.86 -17.45 -19.76
C SER A 136 11.63 -18.72 -20.09
N GLU A 137 12.68 -18.99 -19.32
CA GLU A 137 13.42 -20.26 -19.41
C GLU A 137 12.47 -21.45 -19.21
N GLY A 138 12.61 -22.47 -20.05
CA GLY A 138 11.74 -23.66 -20.03
C GLY A 138 10.29 -23.43 -20.52
N ALA A 139 9.89 -22.21 -20.90
CA ALA A 139 8.57 -21.97 -21.48
C ALA A 139 8.58 -22.19 -23.00
N ALA A 140 7.62 -22.95 -23.53
CA ALA A 140 7.52 -23.22 -24.96
C ALA A 140 6.10 -22.93 -25.47
N LEU A 141 6.00 -22.34 -26.66
CA LEU A 141 4.71 -21.92 -27.25
C LEU A 141 3.77 -23.09 -27.55
N ALA A 142 4.32 -24.28 -27.83
CA ALA A 142 3.58 -25.51 -28.12
C ALA A 142 3.30 -26.35 -26.85
N THR A 143 3.20 -25.71 -25.68
CA THR A 143 2.94 -26.40 -24.41
C THR A 143 1.77 -25.77 -23.66
N CYS A 144 1.19 -26.55 -22.75
CA CYS A 144 0.15 -26.12 -21.83
C CYS A 144 0.37 -26.71 -20.44
N ALA A 145 -0.42 -26.25 -19.46
CA ALA A 145 -0.47 -26.85 -18.13
C ALA A 145 -1.34 -28.13 -18.16
N PRO A 146 -0.90 -29.26 -17.58
CA PRO A 146 -1.70 -30.49 -17.53
C PRO A 146 -2.97 -30.36 -16.69
N HIS A 147 -2.99 -29.44 -15.73
CA HIS A 147 -4.15 -29.07 -14.93
C HIS A 147 -4.00 -27.60 -14.51
N PRO A 148 -5.08 -26.92 -14.05
CA PRO A 148 -5.01 -25.50 -13.72
C PRO A 148 -3.85 -25.19 -12.77
N TRP A 149 -3.06 -24.17 -13.14
CA TRP A 149 -1.96 -23.65 -12.32
C TRP A 149 -0.79 -24.61 -12.08
N ALA A 150 -0.70 -25.74 -12.80
CA ALA A 150 0.42 -26.69 -12.69
C ALA A 150 1.78 -26.07 -13.03
N HIS A 151 1.78 -24.96 -13.76
CA HIS A 151 2.97 -24.24 -14.17
C HIS A 151 3.54 -23.32 -13.10
N LEU A 152 2.82 -23.04 -12.02
CA LEU A 152 3.34 -22.14 -10.99
C LEU A 152 4.53 -22.73 -10.25
N THR A 153 5.54 -21.90 -9.99
CA THR A 153 6.60 -22.22 -9.05
C THR A 153 6.10 -22.10 -7.60
N ASP A 154 6.82 -22.70 -6.66
CA ASP A 154 6.52 -22.55 -5.22
C ASP A 154 6.68 -21.10 -4.77
N GLU A 155 7.62 -20.35 -5.36
CA GLU A 155 7.80 -18.92 -5.13
C GLU A 155 6.55 -18.12 -5.56
N GLN A 156 6.02 -18.37 -6.76
CA GLN A 156 4.81 -17.69 -7.23
C GLN A 156 3.59 -18.03 -6.36
N ARG A 157 3.44 -19.30 -5.96
CA ARG A 157 2.38 -19.69 -5.02
C ARG A 157 2.51 -18.99 -3.68
N THR A 158 3.72 -18.92 -3.13
CA THR A 158 4.03 -18.24 -1.88
C THR A 158 3.75 -16.74 -1.98
N ALA A 159 4.07 -16.11 -3.12
CA ALA A 159 3.76 -14.71 -3.37
C ALA A 159 2.25 -14.44 -3.38
N CYS A 160 1.45 -15.27 -4.06
CA CYS A 160 -0.01 -15.18 -4.05
C CYS A 160 -0.60 -15.39 -2.63
N LEU A 161 -0.09 -16.37 -1.87
CA LEU A 161 -0.51 -16.63 -0.49
C LEU A 161 -0.18 -15.44 0.42
N THR A 162 1.04 -14.90 0.32
CA THR A 162 1.49 -13.75 1.10
C THR A 162 0.65 -12.51 0.79
N ALA A 163 0.37 -12.25 -0.48
CA ALA A 163 -0.49 -11.16 -0.92
C ALA A 163 -1.92 -11.30 -0.39
N ARG A 164 -2.49 -12.52 -0.42
CA ARG A 164 -3.80 -12.78 0.18
C ARG A 164 -3.78 -12.50 1.69
N GLY A 165 -2.74 -12.93 2.40
CA GLY A 165 -2.57 -12.64 3.82
C GLY A 165 -2.51 -11.15 4.12
N ARG A 166 -1.85 -10.35 3.26
CA ARG A 166 -1.83 -8.88 3.36
C ARG A 166 -3.22 -8.27 3.11
N ALA A 167 -3.92 -8.70 2.08
CA ALA A 167 -5.28 -8.23 1.80
C ALA A 167 -6.24 -8.51 2.97
N LEU A 168 -6.17 -9.72 3.56
CA LEU A 168 -6.97 -10.07 4.74
C LEU A 168 -6.62 -9.22 5.96
N ARG A 169 -5.33 -8.97 6.23
CA ARG A 169 -4.90 -8.09 7.33
C ARG A 169 -5.37 -6.65 7.12
N ALA A 170 -5.24 -6.11 5.91
CA ALA A 170 -5.73 -4.78 5.58
C ALA A 170 -7.25 -4.67 5.79
N ARG A 171 -8.02 -5.69 5.39
CA ARG A 171 -9.46 -5.75 5.63
C ARG A 171 -9.82 -5.73 7.12
N LEU A 172 -9.15 -6.56 7.93
CA LEU A 172 -9.36 -6.59 9.38
C LEU A 172 -8.97 -5.25 10.02
N ALA A 173 -7.87 -4.64 9.58
CA ALA A 173 -7.37 -3.37 10.08
C ALA A 173 -8.32 -2.19 9.79
N ARG A 174 -9.07 -2.21 8.68
CA ARG A 174 -10.09 -1.16 8.41
C ARG A 174 -11.24 -1.16 9.41
N SER A 175 -11.58 -2.30 9.98
CA SER A 175 -12.61 -2.43 11.02
C SER A 175 -12.05 -2.35 12.45
N ALA A 176 -10.72 -2.37 12.61
CA ALA A 176 -10.09 -2.32 13.92
C ALA A 176 -10.11 -0.89 14.48
N PRO A 177 -10.19 -0.73 15.81
CA PRO A 177 -10.05 0.58 16.42
C PRO A 177 -8.68 1.19 16.10
N PRO A 178 -8.55 2.53 16.12
CA PRO A 178 -7.26 3.19 15.99
C PRO A 178 -6.24 2.66 17.01
N VAL A 179 -4.97 2.62 16.58
CA VAL A 179 -3.84 2.12 17.36
C VAL A 179 -3.10 3.30 17.97
N ALA A 180 -2.77 3.19 19.25
CA ALA A 180 -1.87 4.14 19.91
C ALA A 180 -0.43 3.88 19.48
N VAL A 181 0.15 4.79 18.70
CA VAL A 181 1.54 4.73 18.22
C VAL A 181 2.42 5.59 19.10
N ALA A 182 3.25 4.95 19.91
CA ALA A 182 4.16 5.62 20.84
C ALA A 182 5.24 6.47 20.14
N SER A 183 5.69 7.51 20.80
CA SER A 183 6.85 8.31 20.38
C SER A 183 8.11 7.45 20.33
N PRO A 184 8.94 7.56 19.26
CA PRO A 184 10.22 6.85 19.22
C PRO A 184 11.19 7.31 20.32
N SER A 185 11.07 8.55 20.80
CA SER A 185 11.80 9.01 21.97
C SER A 185 11.07 8.63 23.26
N HIS A 186 11.76 7.92 24.17
CA HIS A 186 11.25 7.58 25.50
C HIS A 186 10.88 8.87 26.26
N GLY A 187 9.58 9.19 26.34
CA GLY A 187 9.08 10.39 27.04
C GLY A 187 7.93 11.15 26.33
N GLY A 188 7.69 10.91 25.05
CA GLY A 188 6.57 11.54 24.32
C GLY A 188 6.98 12.74 23.46
N CYS A 189 6.01 13.60 23.15
CA CYS A 189 6.22 14.83 22.39
C CYS A 189 7.02 15.86 23.20
N LEU A 190 8.11 16.41 22.65
CA LEU A 190 8.92 17.42 23.36
C LEU A 190 8.11 18.68 23.75
N MET A 191 7.06 19.00 22.99
CA MET A 191 6.19 20.15 23.23
C MET A 191 5.01 19.80 24.14
N CYS A 192 4.00 19.08 23.64
CA CYS A 192 2.76 18.87 24.40
C CYS A 192 2.81 17.68 25.39
N GLY A 193 3.87 16.85 25.37
CA GLY A 193 4.09 15.78 26.32
C GLY A 193 3.36 14.45 26.07
N VAL A 194 2.50 14.31 25.05
CA VAL A 194 1.78 13.04 24.82
C VAL A 194 2.73 11.89 24.50
N ALA A 195 2.46 10.71 25.09
CA ALA A 195 3.27 9.50 24.87
C ALA A 195 3.04 8.84 23.51
N ALA A 196 1.82 8.95 22.98
CA ALA A 196 1.36 8.24 21.80
C ALA A 196 0.38 9.10 21.00
N VAL A 197 0.26 8.79 19.71
CA VAL A 197 -0.75 9.38 18.83
C VAL A 197 -1.68 8.29 18.33
N SER A 198 -2.97 8.61 18.18
CA SER A 198 -3.96 7.69 17.64
C SER A 198 -3.85 7.64 16.12
N VAL A 199 -3.57 6.48 15.56
CA VAL A 199 -3.41 6.27 14.11
C VAL A 199 -4.39 5.19 13.64
N PRO A 200 -5.11 5.37 12.51
CA PRO A 200 -5.96 4.32 11.95
C PRO A 200 -5.18 3.01 11.78
N ALA A 201 -5.74 1.89 12.24
CA ALA A 201 -5.03 0.61 12.23
C ALA A 201 -4.63 0.16 10.81
N VAL A 202 -5.42 0.53 9.79
CA VAL A 202 -5.10 0.29 8.38
C VAL A 202 -3.81 0.99 7.95
N ASP A 203 -3.54 2.20 8.44
CA ASP A 203 -2.31 2.91 8.14
C ASP A 203 -1.12 2.26 8.86
N VAL A 204 -1.32 1.74 10.08
CA VAL A 204 -0.29 1.01 10.82
C VAL A 204 0.10 -0.29 10.12
N GLU A 205 -0.88 -1.06 9.65
CA GLU A 205 -0.62 -2.28 8.88
C GLU A 205 0.10 -1.97 7.56
N ARG A 206 -0.32 -0.90 6.85
CA ARG A 206 0.31 -0.48 5.59
C ARG A 206 1.78 -0.12 5.76
N ASP A 207 2.13 0.55 6.86
CA ASP A 207 3.51 0.92 7.18
C ASP A 207 4.37 -0.28 7.64
N GLY A 208 3.77 -1.46 7.84
CA GLY A 208 4.47 -2.65 8.32
C GLY A 208 4.56 -2.76 9.85
N GLY A 209 3.73 -1.99 10.58
CA GLY A 209 3.57 -2.10 12.03
C GLY A 209 3.89 -0.82 12.81
N PRO A 210 3.66 -0.82 14.14
CA PRO A 210 3.72 0.38 14.98
C PRO A 210 5.06 1.10 14.97
N LEU A 211 6.18 0.37 14.90
CA LEU A 211 7.52 0.96 14.90
C LEU A 211 7.79 1.76 13.62
N SER A 212 7.48 1.19 12.45
CA SER A 212 7.62 1.88 11.16
C SER A 212 6.67 3.07 11.07
N THR A 213 5.43 2.92 11.54
CA THR A 213 4.50 4.05 11.64
C THR A 213 5.04 5.13 12.55
N ALA A 214 5.62 4.78 13.70
CA ALA A 214 6.17 5.76 14.62
C ALA A 214 7.25 6.63 13.96
N GLN A 215 8.15 6.02 13.19
CA GLN A 215 9.17 6.75 12.43
C GLN A 215 8.60 7.71 11.38
N ARG A 216 7.42 7.40 10.82
CA ARG A 216 6.74 8.25 9.82
C ARG A 216 5.93 9.38 10.44
N VAL A 217 5.17 9.09 11.51
CA VAL A 217 4.20 10.04 12.08
C VAL A 217 4.83 10.99 13.10
N TRP A 218 5.90 10.57 13.77
CA TRP A 218 6.62 11.41 14.72
C TRP A 218 7.75 12.14 14.02
N ARG A 219 7.75 13.46 14.10
CA ARG A 219 8.79 14.25 13.43
C ARG A 219 10.02 14.40 14.32
N PRO A 220 11.21 13.92 13.90
CA PRO A 220 12.42 14.15 14.66
C PRO A 220 12.75 15.64 14.67
N VAL A 221 13.22 16.15 15.80
CA VAL A 221 13.60 17.55 15.95
C VAL A 221 14.79 17.69 16.89
N THR A 222 15.61 18.70 16.62
CA THR A 222 16.67 19.16 17.52
C THR A 222 16.39 20.62 17.87
N THR A 223 16.37 20.95 19.16
CA THR A 223 16.07 22.30 19.67
C THR A 223 16.82 22.56 20.98
N THR A 224 16.62 23.73 21.61
CA THR A 224 17.13 24.00 22.96
C THR A 224 15.99 23.99 23.97
N VAL A 225 16.33 23.75 25.25
CA VAL A 225 15.36 23.88 26.36
C VAL A 225 14.75 25.30 26.39
N ALA A 226 15.55 26.33 26.05
CA ALA A 226 15.13 27.72 26.05
C ALA A 226 14.04 28.01 25.00
N ALA A 227 14.15 27.45 23.80
CA ALA A 227 13.13 27.57 22.75
C ALA A 227 11.78 26.97 23.17
N LEU A 228 11.79 26.05 24.14
CA LEU A 228 10.60 25.43 24.74
C LEU A 228 10.18 26.11 26.06
N GLY A 229 10.60 27.36 26.31
CA GLY A 229 10.21 28.12 27.50
C GLY A 229 10.93 27.73 28.79
N GLY A 230 11.95 26.88 28.70
CA GLY A 230 12.81 26.51 29.82
C GLY A 230 13.89 27.56 30.14
N ARG A 231 14.72 27.26 31.14
CA ARG A 231 15.87 28.13 31.47
C ARG A 231 16.84 28.19 30.29
N PRO A 232 17.46 29.36 30.02
CA PRO A 232 18.49 29.49 29.00
C PRO A 232 19.59 28.43 29.16
N SER A 233 19.81 27.64 28.12
CA SER A 233 20.83 26.60 28.08
C SER A 233 21.28 26.41 26.63
N PRO A 234 22.60 26.31 26.37
CA PRO A 234 23.12 26.01 25.05
C PRO A 234 22.97 24.53 24.67
N ALA A 235 22.55 23.67 25.60
CA ALA A 235 22.41 22.24 25.35
C ALA A 235 21.29 21.97 24.33
N LEU A 236 21.64 21.22 23.29
CA LEU A 236 20.68 20.73 22.30
C LEU A 236 19.93 19.52 22.87
N LEU A 237 18.62 19.53 22.69
CA LEU A 237 17.71 18.41 22.93
C LEU A 237 17.34 17.79 21.59
N ALA A 238 17.51 16.48 21.48
CA ALA A 238 16.99 15.69 20.37
C ALA A 238 15.78 14.87 20.84
N GLY A 239 14.73 14.81 20.04
CA GLY A 239 13.52 14.05 20.33
C GLY A 239 12.51 14.17 19.20
N HIS A 240 11.23 13.98 19.51
CA HIS A 240 10.18 14.01 18.50
C HIS A 240 9.03 14.94 18.85
N LEU A 241 8.36 15.44 17.82
CA LEU A 241 7.08 16.13 17.91
C LEU A 241 5.97 15.21 17.41
N CYS A 242 4.82 15.24 18.09
CA CYS A 242 3.60 14.64 17.54
C CYS A 242 3.13 15.45 16.31
N PRO A 243 2.27 14.88 15.43
CA PRO A 243 1.83 15.55 14.21
C PRO A 243 1.33 16.99 14.41
N ALA A 244 0.45 17.22 15.39
CA ALA A 244 -0.10 18.55 15.66
C ALA A 244 0.97 19.59 16.05
N CYS A 245 1.97 19.20 16.84
CA CYS A 245 3.08 20.10 17.20
C CYS A 245 4.08 20.30 16.04
N ALA A 246 4.27 19.27 15.21
CA ALA A 246 5.06 19.35 13.99
C ALA A 246 4.42 20.34 13.00
N ASP A 247 3.13 20.21 12.70
CA ASP A 247 2.39 21.11 11.81
C ASP A 247 2.44 22.57 12.28
N ALA A 248 2.26 22.79 13.59
CA ALA A 248 2.38 24.14 14.18
C ALA A 248 3.80 24.72 14.00
N THR A 249 4.82 23.88 14.13
CA THR A 249 6.21 24.29 13.92
C THR A 249 6.50 24.55 12.44
N ASP A 250 5.99 23.75 11.52
CA ASP A 250 6.18 23.97 10.07
C ASP A 250 5.52 25.26 9.60
N ALA A 251 4.34 25.58 10.13
CA ALA A 251 3.66 26.83 9.81
C ALA A 251 4.41 28.08 10.31
N VAL A 252 5.21 27.94 11.38
CA VAL A 252 6.03 29.04 11.95
C VAL A 252 7.44 29.05 11.37
N GLY A 253 7.95 27.90 10.94
CA GLY A 253 9.30 27.70 10.41
C GLY A 253 10.37 27.39 11.47
N ALA A 254 10.02 27.39 12.77
CA ALA A 254 10.96 27.09 13.86
C ALA A 254 10.25 26.60 15.13
N VAL A 255 10.95 25.78 15.93
CA VAL A 255 10.49 25.42 17.29
C VAL A 255 10.71 26.62 18.20
N GLY A 256 9.64 27.11 18.83
CA GLY A 256 9.70 28.29 19.68
C GLY A 256 8.36 28.61 20.35
N PRO A 257 8.29 29.71 21.13
CA PRO A 257 7.07 30.17 21.78
C PRO A 257 5.87 30.30 20.82
N THR A 258 6.08 30.90 19.64
CA THR A 258 5.03 31.07 18.62
C THR A 258 4.48 29.74 18.10
N ALA A 259 5.33 28.73 17.92
CA ALA A 259 4.89 27.39 17.51
C ALA A 259 4.13 26.68 18.65
N MET A 260 4.55 26.84 19.90
CA MET A 260 3.84 26.32 21.08
C MET A 260 2.46 26.96 21.21
N GLU A 261 2.37 28.29 21.12
CA GLU A 261 1.09 29.00 21.16
C GLU A 261 0.14 28.53 20.05
N ARG A 262 0.65 28.41 18.81
CA ARG A 262 -0.14 27.90 17.68
C ARG A 262 -0.65 26.48 17.94
N ALA A 263 0.20 25.61 18.48
CA ALA A 263 -0.17 24.22 18.80
C ALA A 263 -1.22 24.13 19.93
N VAL A 264 -1.09 24.95 20.98
CA VAL A 264 -2.08 25.03 22.08
C VAL A 264 -3.43 25.52 21.56
N ARG A 265 -3.44 26.61 20.77
CA ARG A 265 -4.68 27.14 20.18
C ARG A 265 -5.38 26.12 19.30
N ALA A 266 -4.62 25.45 18.43
CA ALA A 266 -5.16 24.40 17.58
C ALA A 266 -5.75 23.23 18.41
N HIS A 267 -5.08 22.84 19.50
CA HIS A 267 -5.58 21.82 20.42
C HIS A 267 -6.90 22.23 21.10
N LEU A 268 -7.02 23.49 21.52
CA LEU A 268 -8.23 24.06 22.11
C LEU A 268 -9.33 24.40 21.09
N GLY A 269 -9.08 24.19 19.79
CA GLY A 269 -10.02 24.57 18.72
C GLY A 269 -10.16 26.10 18.52
N LEU A 270 -9.20 26.88 19.01
CA LEU A 270 -9.20 28.34 18.91
C LEU A 270 -8.58 28.80 17.57
N GLY A 271 -9.18 29.82 16.97
CA GLY A 271 -8.66 30.47 15.76
C GLY A 271 -7.32 31.19 15.99
N LEU A 272 -6.55 31.36 14.91
CA LEU A 272 -5.26 32.06 14.91
C LEU A 272 -5.39 33.53 14.44
N GLY A 273 -6.46 34.20 14.85
CA GLY A 273 -6.75 35.58 14.43
C GLY A 273 -5.66 36.57 14.81
N LEU A 274 -5.57 37.70 14.10
CA LEU A 274 -4.60 38.77 14.36
C LEU A 274 -4.76 39.39 15.77
N ASP A 275 -5.96 39.33 16.33
CA ASP A 275 -6.29 39.87 17.67
C ASP A 275 -6.12 38.83 18.79
N ALA A 276 -5.50 37.69 18.51
CA ALA A 276 -5.29 36.65 19.51
C ALA A 276 -4.27 37.13 20.57
N ALA A 277 -4.73 37.30 21.81
CA ALA A 277 -3.89 37.71 22.93
C ALA A 277 -2.79 36.67 23.22
N PRO A 278 -1.50 37.05 23.29
CA PRO A 278 -0.40 36.09 23.40
C PRO A 278 -0.53 35.19 24.63
N LEU A 279 -0.07 33.94 24.49
CA LEU A 279 -0.07 32.97 25.59
C LEU A 279 1.25 33.04 26.35
N ASP A 280 1.28 33.87 27.39
CA ASP A 280 2.47 34.05 28.22
C ASP A 280 2.75 32.82 29.10
N GLY A 281 4.05 32.53 29.29
CA GLY A 281 4.50 31.52 30.24
C GLY A 281 4.36 30.06 29.78
N LEU A 282 3.97 29.80 28.52
CA LEU A 282 3.95 28.44 27.96
C LEU A 282 5.34 27.80 28.03
N LYS A 283 5.36 26.56 28.53
CA LYS A 283 6.56 25.73 28.58
C LYS A 283 6.26 24.40 27.90
N GLY A 284 7.16 23.95 27.03
CA GLY A 284 7.10 22.59 26.51
C GLY A 284 7.34 21.57 27.63
N TRP A 285 6.69 20.42 27.51
CA TRP A 285 6.75 19.33 28.49
C TRP A 285 8.19 18.96 28.89
N VAL A 286 9.09 18.81 27.90
CA VAL A 286 10.49 18.42 28.18
C VAL A 286 11.24 19.49 28.96
N ALA A 287 10.87 20.77 28.81
CA ALA A 287 11.50 21.88 29.53
C ALA A 287 11.19 21.87 31.03
N LEU A 288 10.16 21.12 31.46
CA LEU A 288 9.84 20.91 32.86
C LEU A 288 10.67 19.79 33.52
N GLY A 289 11.48 19.05 32.76
CA GLY A 289 12.26 17.92 33.27
C GLY A 289 11.39 16.74 33.76
N ARG A 290 10.13 16.67 33.33
CA ARG A 290 9.21 15.57 33.66
C ARG A 290 9.65 14.28 32.98
N ARG A 291 9.42 13.15 33.65
CA ARG A 291 9.71 11.80 33.12
C ARG A 291 8.46 11.08 32.63
N GLU A 292 7.32 11.37 33.25
CA GLU A 292 6.04 10.78 32.87
C GLU A 292 5.40 11.62 31.76
N PRO A 293 5.09 11.02 30.60
CA PRO A 293 4.36 11.68 29.54
C PRO A 293 2.97 12.12 30.03
N ASN A 294 2.40 13.11 29.35
CA ASN A 294 1.04 13.51 29.62
C ASN A 294 0.03 12.47 29.09
N PRO A 295 -1.10 12.26 29.80
CA PRO A 295 -2.22 11.50 29.27
C PRO A 295 -2.91 12.21 28.09
N GLU A 296 -3.07 13.53 28.14
CA GLU A 296 -3.59 14.37 27.05
C GLU A 296 -2.61 15.51 26.67
N PRO A 297 -2.71 16.06 25.44
CA PRO A 297 -1.86 17.17 25.04
C PRO A 297 -1.95 18.34 26.02
N TRP A 298 -0.79 18.81 26.48
CA TRP A 298 -0.68 20.02 27.32
C TRP A 298 -1.20 19.93 28.76
N ASP A 299 -1.56 18.77 29.31
CA ASP A 299 -1.94 18.59 30.73
C ASP A 299 -0.94 19.11 31.78
N HIS A 300 0.28 19.46 31.36
CA HIS A 300 1.28 20.05 32.25
C HIS A 300 1.15 21.58 32.35
N CYS A 301 0.31 22.19 31.51
CA CYS A 301 -0.01 23.61 31.48
C CYS A 301 -1.41 23.83 32.08
N ASP A 302 -1.57 24.94 32.81
CA ASP A 302 -2.90 25.41 33.20
C ASP A 302 -3.48 26.24 32.04
N LEU A 303 -4.46 25.67 31.34
CA LEU A 303 -5.13 26.30 30.19
C LEU A 303 -6.56 26.78 30.54
N SER A 304 -6.94 26.74 31.82
CA SER A 304 -8.31 27.05 32.27
C SER A 304 -8.78 28.46 31.93
N ALA A 305 -7.86 29.42 31.78
CA ALA A 305 -8.19 30.80 31.40
C ALA A 305 -8.53 30.96 29.90
N LEU A 306 -8.36 29.92 29.09
CA LEU A 306 -8.53 29.93 27.63
C LEU A 306 -9.72 29.12 27.12
N SER A 307 -10.37 28.35 28.01
CA SER A 307 -11.57 27.54 27.74
C SER A 307 -12.84 28.27 28.16
#